data_AF-A0A5C5AL82-F1
#
_entry.id   AF-A0A5C5AL82-F1
#
_cell.length_a   1.000
_cell.length_b   1.000
_cell.length_c   1.000
_cell.angle_alpha   90.00
_cell.angle_beta   90.00
_cell.angle_gamma   90.00
#
_symmetry.space_group_name_H-M   'P 1'
#
loop_
_entity.id
_entity.type
_entity.pdbx_description
1 polymer ?
#
loop_
_entity_poly.entity_id
_entity_poly.type
_entity_poly.pdbx_seq_one_letter_code
_entity_poly.pdbx_strand_id
1 'polypeptide(L)'
;MRLRFSDWLDNQEIENEAKDLFGEGVKCYKASAYRAALLFSYLGFQTVIKHRMLSSKTPEGYEDSQWGHIQKELQKDDTWEKNIIKVIRDKKKPAFKLSEDLCEQYTYWKNRRNDCAHAKGNAIDYPHVESFWLFIESNLSKFVVNGGKAHIVEQIKNYLNPSITPSGTDVGPIIKQVPFAVELIEYKDFLEELLTVTRGWKKGLSFMDTSEILVWSELFTLPEERSKILINFLKDNRRFTFFLLRENPTLVKYFHKEPEFLRLLWKKDFSIPADYKIFIMMIQNNLIPEGQLEELFLHMFNTVPSHIFGESPFFDKIDEVQKLILKEKGFFDSFYKHAFVSREIRLNFNWGNDNKDLVLYYLENFELNETIVNALNSAINAQYPPRHLREALKSFYQSNKSLWEKHKDICDELGETMPDCLTEISFDSK
;
A
#
# COMPACT_ATOMS: atom_id res chain seq x y z
N MET A 1 26.71 -31.86 -3.41
CA MET A 1 25.59 -31.64 -4.35
C MET A 1 24.44 -30.98 -3.59
N ARG A 2 23.95 -29.83 -4.06
CA ARG A 2 22.74 -29.18 -3.54
C ARG A 2 21.53 -29.81 -4.23
N LEU A 3 20.48 -30.13 -3.48
CA LEU A 3 19.30 -30.81 -4.00
C LEU A 3 18.26 -29.76 -4.41
N ARG A 4 17.51 -30.01 -5.48
CA ARG A 4 16.38 -29.17 -5.91
C ARG A 4 15.43 -28.84 -4.76
N PHE A 5 15.08 -29.83 -3.95
CA PHE A 5 14.18 -29.63 -2.80
C PHE A 5 14.75 -28.66 -1.77
N SER A 6 16.08 -28.63 -1.59
CA SER A 6 16.73 -27.64 -0.72
C SER A 6 16.57 -26.23 -1.28
N ASP A 7 16.75 -26.05 -2.60
CA ASP A 7 16.55 -24.75 -3.24
C ASP A 7 15.09 -24.30 -3.17
N TRP A 8 14.14 -25.22 -3.32
CA TRP A 8 12.72 -24.91 -3.14
C TRP A 8 12.43 -24.49 -1.69
N LEU A 9 12.94 -25.23 -0.70
CA LEU A 9 12.74 -24.98 0.74
C LEU A 9 13.25 -23.60 1.16
N ASP A 10 14.39 -23.17 0.63
CA ASP A 10 14.98 -21.86 0.92
C ASP A 10 14.07 -20.70 0.48
N ASN A 11 13.22 -20.93 -0.52
CA ASN A 11 12.25 -19.97 -1.03
C ASN A 11 10.87 -20.05 -0.34
N GLN A 12 10.70 -20.93 0.65
CA GLN A 12 9.44 -21.07 1.38
C GLN A 12 9.41 -20.25 2.67
N GLU A 13 8.30 -19.55 2.88
CA GLU A 13 7.92 -18.89 4.13
C GLU A 13 7.21 -19.90 5.05
N ILE A 14 7.99 -20.78 5.71
CA ILE A 14 7.50 -21.76 6.68
C ILE A 14 8.25 -21.66 8.01
N GLU A 15 7.70 -22.25 9.07
CA GLU A 15 8.21 -22.14 10.43
C GLU A 15 9.56 -22.86 10.60
N ASN A 16 10.43 -22.32 11.48
CA ASN A 16 11.76 -22.88 11.73
C ASN A 16 11.71 -24.36 12.14
N GLU A 17 10.73 -24.75 12.96
CA GLU A 17 10.51 -26.16 13.35
C GLU A 17 10.33 -27.06 12.10
N ALA A 18 9.52 -26.63 11.13
CA ALA A 18 9.33 -27.35 9.89
C ALA A 18 10.60 -27.33 9.01
N LYS A 19 11.30 -26.20 8.93
CA LYS A 19 12.57 -26.08 8.19
C LYS A 19 13.64 -27.03 8.74
N ASP A 20 13.76 -27.12 10.06
CA ASP A 20 14.71 -28.02 10.72
C ASP A 20 14.40 -29.48 10.38
N LEU A 21 13.12 -29.87 10.45
CA LEU A 21 12.66 -31.21 10.06
C LEU A 21 12.94 -31.54 8.60
N PHE A 22 12.65 -30.62 7.68
CA PHE A 22 13.02 -30.80 6.27
C PHE A 22 14.54 -30.88 6.08
N GLY A 23 15.31 -30.08 6.82
CA GLY A 23 16.77 -30.10 6.86
C GLY A 23 17.32 -31.45 7.30
N GLU A 24 16.77 -32.05 8.36
CA GLU A 24 17.10 -33.41 8.79
C GLU A 24 16.73 -34.44 7.71
N GLY A 25 15.57 -34.29 7.07
CA GLY A 25 15.18 -35.12 5.93
C GLY A 25 16.21 -35.11 4.80
N VAL A 26 16.70 -33.92 4.43
CA VAL A 26 17.76 -33.73 3.43
C VAL A 26 19.09 -34.35 3.87
N LYS A 27 19.48 -34.20 5.15
CA LYS A 27 20.70 -34.82 5.69
C LYS A 27 20.61 -36.34 5.62
N CYS A 28 19.49 -36.93 6.05
CA CYS A 28 19.25 -38.36 5.96
C CYS A 28 19.27 -38.86 4.52
N TYR A 29 18.66 -38.13 3.58
CA TYR A 29 18.68 -38.49 2.16
C TYR A 29 20.11 -38.54 1.62
N LYS A 30 20.94 -37.53 1.92
CA LYS A 30 22.36 -37.50 1.51
C LYS A 30 23.19 -38.65 2.12
N ALA A 31 22.79 -39.13 3.29
CA ALA A 31 23.38 -40.29 3.95
C ALA A 31 22.79 -41.64 3.48
N SER A 32 21.94 -41.64 2.44
CA SER A 32 21.20 -42.82 1.95
C SER A 32 20.28 -43.47 3.01
N ALA A 33 19.92 -42.73 4.06
CA ALA A 33 18.98 -43.16 5.09
C ALA A 33 17.54 -42.82 4.66
N TYR A 34 17.06 -43.40 3.56
CA TYR A 34 15.83 -42.96 2.88
C TYR A 34 14.55 -43.10 3.70
N ARG A 35 14.46 -44.11 4.57
CA ARG A 35 13.34 -44.24 5.53
C ARG A 35 13.28 -43.06 6.49
N ALA A 36 14.43 -42.67 7.05
CA ALA A 36 14.52 -41.52 7.93
C ALA A 36 14.25 -40.22 7.15
N ALA A 37 14.78 -40.10 5.93
CA ALA A 37 14.54 -38.96 5.06
C ALA A 37 13.04 -38.73 4.79
N LEU A 38 12.30 -39.78 4.43
CA LEU A 38 10.86 -39.72 4.21
C LEU A 38 10.11 -39.38 5.51
N LEU A 39 10.51 -39.99 6.63
CA LEU A 39 9.88 -39.76 7.93
C LEU A 39 10.03 -38.29 8.38
N PHE A 40 11.25 -37.75 8.35
CA PHE A 40 11.51 -36.35 8.70
C PHE A 40 10.84 -35.38 7.73
N SER A 41 10.86 -35.67 6.43
CA SER A 41 10.14 -34.84 5.44
C SER A 41 8.63 -34.84 5.68
N TYR A 42 8.05 -35.99 6.04
CA TYR A 42 6.61 -36.07 6.33
C TYR A 42 6.28 -35.32 7.62
N LEU A 43 7.14 -35.42 8.63
CA LEU A 43 6.98 -34.67 9.87
C LEU A 43 7.05 -33.16 9.61
N GLY A 44 8.03 -32.70 8.84
CA GLY A 44 8.12 -31.30 8.41
C GLY A 44 6.85 -30.84 7.69
N PHE A 45 6.34 -31.64 6.76
CA PHE A 45 5.08 -31.36 6.06
C PHE A 45 3.88 -31.26 7.00
N GLN A 46 3.71 -32.20 7.95
CA GLN A 46 2.65 -32.12 8.95
C GLN A 46 2.81 -30.89 9.85
N THR A 47 4.04 -30.53 10.22
CA THR A 47 4.32 -29.34 11.06
C THR A 47 3.89 -28.05 10.36
N VAL A 48 4.13 -27.91 9.05
CA VAL A 48 3.59 -26.75 8.30
C VAL A 48 2.06 -26.72 8.38
N ILE A 49 1.40 -27.87 8.20
CA ILE A 49 -0.07 -27.94 8.30
C ILE A 49 -0.55 -27.61 9.72
N LYS A 50 0.16 -28.10 10.76
CA LYS A 50 -0.10 -27.80 12.18
C LYS A 50 -0.18 -26.29 12.39
N HIS A 51 0.86 -25.58 11.97
CA HIS A 51 0.93 -24.13 12.14
C HIS A 51 -0.16 -23.39 11.37
N ARG A 52 -0.41 -23.79 10.11
CA ARG A 52 -1.51 -23.21 9.32
C ARG A 52 -2.87 -23.39 9.99
N MET A 53 -3.14 -24.54 10.60
CA MET A 53 -4.36 -24.77 11.36
C MET A 53 -4.41 -23.94 12.65
N LEU A 54 -3.30 -23.78 13.36
CA LEU A 54 -3.21 -22.97 14.58
C LEU A 54 -3.42 -21.48 14.30
N SER A 55 -2.97 -21.00 13.14
CA SER A 55 -3.10 -19.60 12.72
C SER A 55 -4.37 -19.31 11.92
N SER A 56 -5.17 -20.32 11.58
CA SER A 56 -6.37 -20.14 10.77
C SER A 56 -7.55 -19.58 11.58
N LYS A 57 -8.45 -18.90 10.86
CA LYS A 57 -9.82 -18.72 11.33
C LYS A 57 -10.59 -20.04 11.33
N THR A 58 -11.73 -20.04 12.02
CA THR A 58 -12.69 -21.15 12.02
C THR A 58 -13.10 -21.49 10.59
N PRO A 59 -12.96 -22.76 10.16
CA PRO A 59 -13.35 -23.18 8.82
C PRO A 59 -14.86 -23.14 8.63
N GLU A 60 -15.29 -23.02 7.37
CA GLU A 60 -16.72 -23.07 7.01
C GLU A 60 -17.39 -24.34 7.59
N GLY A 61 -18.54 -24.16 8.23
CA GLY A 61 -19.30 -25.22 8.88
C GLY A 61 -18.86 -25.54 10.33
N TYR A 62 -17.69 -25.09 10.78
CA TYR A 62 -17.27 -25.23 12.18
C TYR A 62 -17.84 -24.11 13.07
N GLU A 63 -18.16 -24.46 14.31
CA GLU A 63 -18.38 -23.46 15.37
C GLU A 63 -17.02 -23.06 15.95
N ASP A 64 -16.87 -21.79 16.36
CA ASP A 64 -15.61 -21.26 16.92
C ASP A 64 -15.11 -22.07 18.12
N SER A 65 -16.03 -22.52 18.99
CA SER A 65 -15.71 -23.35 20.15
C SER A 65 -15.12 -24.72 19.74
N GLN A 66 -15.66 -25.32 18.68
CA GLN A 66 -15.22 -26.61 18.16
C GLN A 66 -13.84 -26.50 17.51
N TRP A 67 -13.63 -25.46 16.69
CA TRP A 67 -12.33 -25.23 16.06
C TRP A 67 -11.25 -24.87 17.07
N GLY A 68 -11.57 -24.00 18.03
CA GLY A 68 -10.68 -23.68 19.14
C GLY A 68 -10.30 -24.90 19.98
N HIS A 69 -11.20 -25.88 20.14
CA HIS A 69 -10.85 -27.16 20.78
C HIS A 69 -9.87 -27.97 19.91
N ILE A 70 -10.10 -28.08 18.61
CA ILE A 70 -9.17 -28.76 17.67
C ILE A 70 -7.79 -28.12 17.74
N GLN A 71 -7.71 -26.79 17.70
CA GLN A 71 -6.45 -26.05 17.81
C GLN A 71 -5.72 -26.32 19.14
N LYS A 72 -6.45 -26.43 20.27
CA LYS A 72 -5.86 -26.84 21.56
C LYS A 72 -5.32 -28.27 21.53
N GLU A 73 -6.02 -29.19 20.88
CA GLU A 73 -5.55 -30.57 20.74
C GLU A 73 -4.32 -30.69 19.81
N LEU A 74 -4.09 -29.73 18.91
CA LEU A 74 -2.88 -29.67 18.09
C LEU A 74 -1.63 -29.23 18.86
N GLN A 75 -1.78 -28.72 20.09
CA GLN A 75 -0.65 -28.37 20.96
C GLN A 75 -0.17 -29.55 21.82
N LYS A 76 -0.83 -30.71 21.74
CA LYS A 76 -0.45 -31.92 22.48
C LYS A 76 0.46 -32.80 21.63
N ASP A 77 1.71 -32.96 22.06
CA ASP A 77 2.76 -33.69 21.32
C ASP A 77 2.38 -35.12 20.93
N ASP A 78 1.61 -35.81 21.77
CA ASP A 78 1.27 -37.22 21.54
C ASP A 78 0.14 -37.44 20.52
N THR A 79 -0.65 -36.41 20.21
CA THR A 79 -1.91 -36.57 19.45
C THR A 79 -2.07 -35.64 18.27
N TRP A 80 -1.26 -34.59 18.14
CA TRP A 80 -1.44 -33.58 17.11
C TRP A 80 -1.41 -34.17 15.69
N GLU A 81 -0.47 -35.07 15.36
CA GLU A 81 -0.38 -35.69 14.02
C GLU A 81 -1.67 -36.45 13.68
N LYS A 82 -2.22 -37.21 14.64
CA LYS A 82 -3.47 -37.96 14.47
C LYS A 82 -4.65 -37.02 14.25
N ASN A 83 -4.67 -35.87 14.92
CA ASN A 83 -5.71 -34.87 14.78
C ASN A 83 -5.64 -34.18 13.41
N ILE A 84 -4.45 -33.84 12.90
CA ILE A 84 -4.30 -33.30 11.53
C ILE A 84 -4.83 -34.30 10.50
N ILE A 85 -4.40 -35.56 10.58
CA ILE A 85 -4.87 -36.62 9.66
C ILE A 85 -6.39 -36.74 9.70
N LYS A 86 -7.00 -36.66 10.89
CA LYS A 86 -8.45 -36.74 11.05
C LYS A 86 -9.14 -35.58 10.34
N VAL A 87 -8.64 -34.36 10.51
CA VAL A 87 -9.24 -33.16 9.91
C VAL A 87 -9.09 -33.16 8.39
N ILE A 88 -7.92 -33.52 7.86
CA ILE A 88 -7.70 -33.61 6.40
C ILE A 88 -8.63 -34.63 5.74
N ARG A 89 -8.92 -35.73 6.42
CA ARG A 89 -9.76 -36.82 5.89
C ARG A 89 -11.26 -36.63 6.14
N ASP A 90 -11.67 -35.60 6.86
CA ASP A 90 -13.08 -35.37 7.17
C ASP A 90 -13.84 -34.88 5.93
N LYS A 91 -14.51 -35.81 5.24
CA LYS A 91 -15.35 -35.48 4.07
C LYS A 91 -16.69 -34.84 4.44
N LYS A 92 -17.17 -35.01 5.69
CA LYS A 92 -18.47 -34.49 6.11
C LYS A 92 -18.39 -33.02 6.50
N LYS A 93 -17.25 -32.64 7.07
CA LYS A 93 -16.97 -31.29 7.55
C LYS A 93 -15.56 -30.88 7.13
N PRO A 94 -15.30 -30.65 5.83
CA PRO A 94 -13.95 -30.45 5.33
C PRO A 94 -13.40 -29.09 5.76
N ALA A 95 -12.34 -29.09 6.57
CA ALA A 95 -11.61 -27.86 6.90
C ALA A 95 -10.71 -27.38 5.75
N PHE A 96 -10.31 -28.30 4.85
CA PHE A 96 -9.47 -28.02 3.69
C PHE A 96 -10.26 -28.26 2.40
N LYS A 97 -10.16 -27.35 1.42
CA LYS A 97 -10.82 -27.48 0.10
C LYS A 97 -9.94 -28.31 -0.85
N LEU A 98 -9.70 -29.57 -0.49
CA LEU A 98 -8.89 -30.52 -1.28
C LEU A 98 -9.79 -31.33 -2.22
N SER A 99 -9.27 -31.69 -3.39
CA SER A 99 -9.92 -32.69 -4.26
C SER A 99 -9.85 -34.08 -3.62
N GLU A 100 -10.76 -34.97 -4.03
CA GLU A 100 -10.74 -36.36 -3.57
C GLU A 100 -9.41 -37.06 -3.90
N ASP A 101 -8.90 -36.86 -5.11
CA ASP A 101 -7.59 -37.35 -5.55
C ASP A 101 -6.45 -36.84 -4.65
N LEU A 102 -6.43 -35.56 -4.28
CA LEU A 102 -5.38 -35.02 -3.41
C LEU A 102 -5.46 -35.60 -1.99
N CYS A 103 -6.66 -35.86 -1.48
CA CYS A 103 -6.85 -36.56 -0.20
C CYS A 103 -6.35 -38.02 -0.26
N GLU A 104 -6.50 -38.69 -1.40
CA GLU A 104 -5.96 -40.04 -1.62
C GLU A 104 -4.44 -40.03 -1.69
N GLN A 105 -3.83 -39.09 -2.42
CA GLN A 105 -2.39 -38.90 -2.47
C GLN A 105 -1.79 -38.58 -1.09
N TYR A 106 -2.44 -37.74 -0.30
CA TYR A 106 -2.07 -37.51 1.11
C TYR A 106 -2.09 -38.82 1.91
N THR A 107 -3.16 -39.60 1.75
CA THR A 107 -3.33 -40.89 2.45
C THR A 107 -2.24 -41.90 2.06
N TYR A 108 -1.83 -41.90 0.78
CA TYR A 108 -0.70 -42.69 0.30
C TYR A 108 0.60 -42.33 1.06
N TRP A 109 0.95 -41.05 1.15
CA TRP A 109 2.18 -40.62 1.84
C TRP A 109 2.15 -40.91 3.34
N LYS A 110 0.99 -40.74 3.98
CA LYS A 110 0.76 -41.14 5.36
C LYS A 110 1.01 -42.64 5.58
N ASN A 111 0.63 -43.48 4.63
CA ASN A 111 0.90 -44.92 4.69
C ASN A 111 2.39 -45.24 4.49
N ARG A 112 3.09 -44.54 3.58
CA ARG A 112 4.54 -44.68 3.40
C ARG A 112 5.34 -44.25 4.63
N ARG A 113 4.94 -43.18 5.32
CA ARG A 113 5.53 -42.79 6.62
C ARG A 113 5.34 -43.89 7.66
N ASN A 114 4.17 -44.52 7.72
CA ASN A 114 3.93 -45.65 8.64
C ASN A 114 4.79 -46.87 8.32
N ASP A 115 5.07 -47.13 7.04
CA ASP A 115 5.99 -48.20 6.63
C ASP A 115 7.42 -47.91 7.12
N CYS A 116 7.84 -46.63 7.09
CA CYS A 116 9.14 -46.20 7.62
C CYS A 116 9.22 -46.36 9.15
N ALA A 117 8.19 -45.92 9.88
CA ALA A 117 8.18 -45.92 11.35
C ALA A 117 8.07 -47.32 11.97
N HIS A 118 7.32 -48.23 11.35
CA HIS A 118 7.07 -49.57 11.87
C HIS A 118 7.87 -50.67 11.16
N ALA A 119 8.84 -50.29 10.31
CA ALA A 119 9.66 -51.19 9.50
C ALA A 119 8.85 -52.28 8.77
N LYS A 120 7.65 -51.93 8.28
CA LYS A 120 6.81 -52.85 7.51
C LYS A 120 7.55 -53.27 6.24
N GLY A 121 7.29 -54.48 5.73
CA GLY A 121 8.08 -55.15 4.69
C GLY A 121 8.16 -54.48 3.30
N ASN A 122 7.65 -53.27 3.13
CA ASN A 122 7.76 -52.52 1.88
C ASN A 122 9.14 -51.85 1.77
N ALA A 123 9.72 -51.91 0.57
CA ALA A 123 10.93 -51.17 0.26
C ALA A 123 10.64 -49.66 0.22
N ILE A 124 11.50 -48.87 0.87
CA ILE A 124 11.52 -47.41 0.80
C ILE A 124 12.92 -47.01 0.40
N ASP A 125 13.01 -46.22 -0.65
CA ASP A 125 14.26 -45.86 -1.32
C ASP A 125 14.15 -44.44 -1.89
N TYR A 126 15.25 -43.90 -2.44
CA TYR A 126 15.36 -42.55 -2.96
C TYR A 126 14.19 -42.08 -3.86
N PRO A 127 13.57 -42.90 -4.74
CA PRO A 127 12.48 -42.43 -5.60
C PRO A 127 11.23 -42.05 -4.79
N HIS A 128 11.01 -42.71 -3.64
CA HIS A 128 9.88 -42.38 -2.76
C HIS A 128 10.09 -41.03 -2.09
N VAL A 129 11.32 -40.73 -1.66
CA VAL A 129 11.65 -39.45 -1.03
C VAL A 129 11.50 -38.32 -2.04
N GLU A 130 12.08 -38.46 -3.23
CA GLU A 130 12.00 -37.46 -4.29
C GLU A 130 10.56 -37.24 -4.78
N SER A 131 9.80 -38.32 -4.95
CA SER A 131 8.38 -38.23 -5.33
C SER A 131 7.56 -37.53 -4.25
N PHE A 132 7.89 -37.75 -2.96
CA PHE A 132 7.21 -37.04 -1.89
C PHE A 132 7.59 -35.56 -1.85
N TRP A 133 8.85 -35.22 -2.09
CA TRP A 133 9.28 -33.83 -2.22
C TRP A 133 8.55 -33.13 -3.37
N LEU A 134 8.44 -33.77 -4.54
CA LEU A 134 7.64 -33.23 -5.65
C LEU A 134 6.16 -33.04 -5.28
N PHE A 135 5.59 -33.98 -4.53
CA PHE A 135 4.23 -33.84 -4.00
C PHE A 135 4.09 -32.61 -3.09
N ILE A 136 5.05 -32.39 -2.18
CA ILE A 136 5.07 -31.20 -1.31
C ILE A 136 5.19 -29.93 -2.15
N GLU A 137 6.20 -29.87 -3.05
CA GLU A 137 6.45 -28.73 -3.93
C GLU A 137 5.20 -28.33 -4.74
N SER A 138 4.39 -29.31 -5.15
CA SER A 138 3.23 -29.07 -6.03
C SER A 138 1.91 -28.84 -5.31
N ASN A 139 1.84 -29.14 -4.00
CA ASN A 139 0.56 -29.19 -3.30
C ASN A 139 0.55 -28.54 -1.93
N LEU A 140 1.70 -28.15 -1.36
CA LEU A 140 1.74 -27.59 -0.02
C LEU A 140 0.78 -26.41 0.12
N SER A 141 0.75 -25.45 -0.81
CA SER A 141 -0.19 -24.32 -0.84
C SER A 141 -1.67 -24.67 -0.84
N LYS A 142 -2.05 -25.89 -1.23
CA LYS A 142 -3.44 -26.36 -1.21
C LYS A 142 -3.87 -26.83 0.18
N PHE A 143 -2.92 -27.22 1.04
CA PHE A 143 -3.17 -27.59 2.44
C PHE A 143 -3.27 -26.35 3.32
N VAL A 144 -4.29 -25.53 3.05
CA VAL A 144 -4.65 -24.33 3.82
C VAL A 144 -6.11 -24.42 4.19
N VAL A 145 -6.42 -24.07 5.44
CA VAL A 145 -7.80 -24.06 5.94
C VAL A 145 -8.63 -23.10 5.09
N ASN A 146 -9.80 -23.54 4.65
CA ASN A 146 -10.67 -22.87 3.67
C ASN A 146 -10.16 -22.79 2.21
N GLY A 147 -8.90 -23.13 1.88
CA GLY A 147 -8.41 -23.26 0.50
C GLY A 147 -7.18 -22.40 0.14
N GLY A 148 -6.67 -22.54 -1.09
CA GLY A 148 -5.47 -21.86 -1.61
C GLY A 148 -5.76 -20.55 -2.39
N LYS A 149 -4.83 -20.12 -3.25
CA LYS A 149 -4.91 -18.87 -4.05
C LYS A 149 -6.30 -18.55 -4.63
N ALA A 150 -6.90 -19.48 -5.36
CA ALA A 150 -8.21 -19.27 -5.99
C ALA A 150 -9.32 -18.97 -4.97
N HIS A 151 -9.23 -19.55 -3.77
CA HIS A 151 -10.17 -19.26 -2.69
C HIS A 151 -9.98 -17.85 -2.15
N ILE A 152 -8.74 -17.38 -1.98
CA ILE A 152 -8.46 -16.00 -1.54
C ILE A 152 -9.00 -14.99 -2.56
N VAL A 153 -8.77 -15.23 -3.85
CA VAL A 153 -9.32 -14.36 -4.91
C VAL A 153 -10.85 -14.32 -4.84
N GLU A 154 -11.50 -15.45 -4.62
CA GLU A 154 -12.96 -15.51 -4.48
C GLU A 154 -13.46 -14.79 -3.23
N GLN A 155 -12.76 -14.92 -2.09
CA GLN A 155 -13.06 -14.15 -0.89
C GLN A 155 -12.95 -12.65 -1.12
N ILE A 156 -11.92 -12.20 -1.84
CA ILE A 156 -11.76 -10.78 -2.21
C ILE A 156 -12.88 -10.34 -3.15
N LYS A 157 -13.27 -11.13 -4.15
CA LYS A 157 -14.43 -10.82 -5.02
C LYS A 157 -15.72 -10.65 -4.22
N ASN A 158 -15.96 -11.53 -3.25
CA ASN A 158 -17.13 -11.44 -2.37
C ASN A 158 -17.06 -10.23 -1.43
N TYR A 159 -15.86 -9.90 -0.93
CA TYR A 159 -15.60 -8.70 -0.14
C TYR A 159 -15.92 -7.42 -0.92
N LEU A 160 -15.50 -7.36 -2.18
CA LEU A 160 -15.73 -6.22 -3.07
C LEU A 160 -17.17 -6.14 -3.59
N ASN A 161 -17.99 -7.17 -3.37
CA ASN A 161 -19.39 -7.17 -3.79
C ASN A 161 -20.30 -6.60 -2.68
N PRO A 162 -20.87 -5.39 -2.84
CA PRO A 162 -21.70 -4.76 -1.82
C PRO A 162 -23.04 -5.49 -1.59
N SER A 163 -23.46 -6.37 -2.49
CA SER A 163 -24.64 -7.24 -2.28
C SER A 163 -24.34 -8.44 -1.37
N ILE A 164 -23.06 -8.77 -1.15
CA ILE A 164 -22.62 -9.90 -0.32
C ILE A 164 -22.01 -9.38 0.99
N THR A 165 -21.11 -8.39 0.90
CA THR A 165 -20.34 -7.90 2.04
C THR A 165 -20.75 -6.46 2.37
N PRO A 166 -21.17 -6.17 3.61
CA PRO A 166 -21.51 -4.81 4.03
C PRO A 166 -20.33 -3.84 3.94
N SER A 167 -20.61 -2.58 3.61
CA SER A 167 -19.62 -1.50 3.63
C SER A 167 -18.98 -1.35 5.02
N GLY A 168 -17.66 -1.14 5.06
CA GLY A 168 -16.91 -1.02 6.32
C GLY A 168 -16.47 -2.34 6.94
N THR A 169 -16.73 -3.48 6.29
CA THR A 169 -16.17 -4.77 6.71
C THR A 169 -14.64 -4.74 6.62
N ASP A 170 -13.97 -5.31 7.64
CA ASP A 170 -12.52 -5.42 7.68
C ASP A 170 -12.00 -6.51 6.71
N VAL A 171 -11.09 -6.13 5.82
CA VAL A 171 -10.44 -7.02 4.84
C VAL A 171 -9.20 -7.72 5.38
N GLY A 172 -8.61 -7.21 6.47
CA GLY A 172 -7.40 -7.77 7.10
C GLY A 172 -7.45 -9.28 7.35
N PRO A 173 -8.58 -9.88 7.79
CA PRO A 173 -8.77 -11.31 7.85
C PRO A 173 -8.48 -12.11 6.58
N ILE A 174 -8.87 -11.58 5.42
CA ILE A 174 -8.66 -12.24 4.12
C ILE A 174 -7.19 -12.09 3.74
N ILE A 175 -6.64 -10.89 3.89
CA ILE A 175 -5.24 -10.59 3.54
C ILE A 175 -4.25 -11.40 4.38
N LYS A 176 -4.51 -11.60 5.67
CA LYS A 176 -3.66 -12.43 6.56
C LYS A 176 -3.55 -13.89 6.13
N GLN A 177 -4.46 -14.40 5.28
CA GLN A 177 -4.38 -15.76 4.75
C GLN A 177 -3.45 -15.86 3.52
N VAL A 178 -3.16 -14.74 2.85
CA VAL A 178 -2.38 -14.69 1.61
C VAL A 178 -1.01 -15.40 1.74
N PRO A 179 -0.19 -15.18 2.78
CA PRO A 179 1.12 -15.82 2.87
C PRO A 179 1.07 -17.35 2.92
N PHE A 180 -0.02 -17.91 3.42
CA PHE A 180 -0.21 -19.35 3.53
C PHE A 180 -0.81 -19.96 2.28
N ALA A 181 -1.74 -19.24 1.64
CA ALA A 181 -2.53 -19.69 0.51
C ALA A 181 -1.88 -19.47 -0.87
N VAL A 182 -0.93 -18.55 -0.95
CA VAL A 182 -0.27 -18.17 -2.20
C VAL A 182 1.24 -18.33 -2.02
N GLU A 183 1.87 -19.22 -2.78
CA GLU A 183 3.33 -19.37 -2.72
C GLU A 183 4.01 -18.08 -3.18
N LEU A 184 5.22 -17.83 -2.66
CA LEU A 184 5.95 -16.60 -2.98
C LEU A 184 6.20 -16.47 -4.49
N ILE A 185 6.49 -17.60 -5.16
CA ILE A 185 6.70 -17.67 -6.62
C ILE A 185 5.43 -17.36 -7.43
N GLU A 186 4.25 -17.65 -6.88
CA GLU A 186 2.96 -17.38 -7.51
C GLU A 186 2.39 -16.02 -7.12
N TYR A 187 3.06 -15.27 -6.24
CA TYR A 187 2.50 -14.05 -5.68
C TYR A 187 2.34 -12.96 -6.74
N LYS A 188 3.25 -12.87 -7.71
CA LYS A 188 3.09 -11.95 -8.85
C LYS A 188 1.84 -12.27 -9.67
N ASP A 189 1.63 -13.54 -10.00
CA ASP A 189 0.44 -13.99 -10.74
C ASP A 189 -0.86 -13.70 -9.95
N PHE A 190 -0.82 -13.84 -8.62
CA PHE A 190 -1.92 -13.44 -7.75
C PHE A 190 -2.21 -11.92 -7.83
N LEU A 191 -1.18 -11.07 -7.85
CA LEU A 191 -1.35 -9.61 -8.00
C LEU A 191 -1.93 -9.24 -9.37
N GLU A 192 -1.56 -9.95 -10.43
CA GLU A 192 -2.13 -9.78 -11.79
C GLU A 192 -3.62 -10.14 -11.83
N GLU A 193 -4.00 -11.25 -11.20
CA GLU A 193 -5.39 -11.66 -11.07
C GLU A 193 -6.18 -10.64 -10.23
N LEU A 194 -5.62 -10.19 -9.10
CA LEU A 194 -6.24 -9.18 -8.25
C LEU A 194 -6.43 -7.84 -8.94
N LEU A 195 -5.45 -7.41 -9.74
CA LEU A 195 -5.55 -6.20 -10.55
C LEU A 195 -6.68 -6.32 -11.58
N THR A 196 -6.89 -7.51 -12.14
CA THR A 196 -8.02 -7.77 -13.05
C THR A 196 -9.35 -7.69 -12.32
N VAL A 197 -9.45 -8.23 -11.11
CA VAL A 197 -10.64 -8.16 -10.26
C VAL A 197 -10.98 -6.72 -9.90
N THR A 198 -9.99 -5.94 -9.47
CA THR A 198 -10.18 -4.55 -9.02
C THR A 198 -10.30 -3.53 -10.15
N ARG A 199 -9.85 -3.85 -11.37
CA ARG A 199 -10.14 -3.03 -12.57
C ARG A 199 -11.51 -3.32 -13.18
N GLY A 200 -12.14 -4.44 -12.83
CA GLY A 200 -13.17 -5.08 -13.65
C GLY A 200 -14.54 -4.39 -13.68
N TRP A 201 -14.88 -3.51 -12.75
CA TRP A 201 -16.30 -3.18 -12.50
C TRP A 201 -16.76 -1.74 -12.79
N LYS A 202 -15.88 -0.77 -13.06
CA LYS A 202 -16.33 0.63 -13.27
C LYS A 202 -15.92 1.21 -14.62
N LYS A 203 -16.92 1.39 -15.48
CA LYS A 203 -16.88 2.17 -16.74
C LYS A 203 -17.20 3.66 -16.52
N GLY A 204 -16.80 4.25 -15.39
CA GLY A 204 -17.17 5.62 -14.98
C GLY A 204 -16.00 6.47 -14.44
N LEU A 205 -16.31 7.71 -14.02
CA LEU A 205 -15.36 8.74 -13.55
C LEU A 205 -14.61 8.42 -12.23
N SER A 206 -15.04 7.38 -11.49
CA SER A 206 -14.36 6.91 -10.27
C SER A 206 -13.62 5.60 -10.58
N PHE A 207 -12.30 5.64 -10.46
CA PHE A 207 -11.40 4.54 -10.84
C PHE A 207 -11.25 3.47 -9.75
N MET A 208 -11.63 3.75 -8.50
CA MET A 208 -11.54 2.81 -7.38
C MET A 208 -12.56 3.13 -6.29
N ASP A 209 -13.13 2.14 -5.59
CA ASP A 209 -13.82 2.39 -4.31
C ASP A 209 -12.95 2.16 -3.08
N THR A 210 -13.46 2.62 -1.94
CA THR A 210 -12.83 2.46 -0.62
C THR A 210 -12.47 0.99 -0.33
N SER A 211 -13.31 0.02 -0.71
CA SER A 211 -13.05 -1.40 -0.48
C SER A 211 -11.86 -1.90 -1.29
N GLU A 212 -11.75 -1.52 -2.56
CA GLU A 212 -10.60 -1.83 -3.41
C GLU A 212 -9.31 -1.19 -2.86
N ILE A 213 -9.37 0.08 -2.42
CA ILE A 213 -8.23 0.77 -1.81
C ILE A 213 -7.76 0.02 -0.55
N LEU A 214 -8.70 -0.45 0.28
CA LEU A 214 -8.39 -1.19 1.50
C LEU A 214 -7.69 -2.52 1.20
N VAL A 215 -8.17 -3.27 0.20
CA VAL A 215 -7.52 -4.51 -0.25
C VAL A 215 -6.05 -4.26 -0.60
N TRP A 216 -5.78 -3.28 -1.46
CA TRP A 216 -4.41 -2.97 -1.89
C TRP A 216 -3.55 -2.40 -0.76
N SER A 217 -4.14 -1.58 0.12
CA SER A 217 -3.43 -1.00 1.27
C SER A 217 -2.98 -2.07 2.26
N GLU A 218 -3.85 -3.02 2.57
CA GLU A 218 -3.57 -4.10 3.52
C GLU A 218 -2.50 -5.07 3.01
N LEU A 219 -2.30 -5.22 1.70
CA LEU A 219 -1.22 -6.07 1.16
C LEU A 219 0.18 -5.59 1.58
N PHE A 220 0.36 -4.30 1.88
CA PHE A 220 1.64 -3.78 2.39
C PHE A 220 1.96 -4.26 3.81
N THR A 221 0.99 -4.83 4.54
CA THR A 221 1.19 -5.41 5.89
C THR A 221 1.75 -6.82 5.86
N LEU A 222 1.83 -7.43 4.67
CA LEU A 222 2.39 -8.76 4.47
C LEU A 222 3.93 -8.78 4.69
N PRO A 223 4.54 -9.97 4.87
CA PRO A 223 5.99 -10.10 5.05
C PRO A 223 6.83 -9.37 4.00
N GLU A 224 8.06 -8.97 4.39
CA GLU A 224 8.91 -8.07 3.60
C GLU A 224 9.14 -8.57 2.16
N GLU A 225 9.32 -9.87 1.96
CA GLU A 225 9.55 -10.44 0.62
C GLU A 225 8.36 -10.24 -0.32
N ARG A 226 7.12 -10.32 0.19
CA ARG A 226 5.91 -10.01 -0.57
C ARG A 226 5.75 -8.53 -0.80
N SER A 227 6.05 -7.72 0.20
CA SER A 227 6.02 -6.25 0.07
C SER A 227 6.98 -5.77 -1.04
N LYS A 228 8.17 -6.36 -1.15
CA LYS A 228 9.11 -6.10 -2.26
C LYS A 228 8.52 -6.45 -3.62
N ILE A 229 7.90 -7.63 -3.75
CA ILE A 229 7.25 -8.06 -5.00
C ILE A 229 6.08 -7.12 -5.35
N LEU A 230 5.27 -6.73 -4.37
CA LEU A 230 4.17 -5.78 -4.52
C LEU A 230 4.67 -4.42 -5.01
N ILE A 231 5.72 -3.86 -4.40
CA ILE A 231 6.31 -2.58 -4.81
C ILE A 231 6.79 -2.64 -6.26
N ASN A 232 7.50 -3.71 -6.65
CA ASN A 232 7.95 -3.90 -8.03
C ASN A 232 6.78 -4.02 -9.01
N PHE A 233 5.76 -4.80 -8.65
CA PHE A 233 4.54 -4.92 -9.44
C PHE A 233 3.82 -3.57 -9.63
N LEU A 234 3.74 -2.75 -8.58
CA LEU A 234 3.16 -1.41 -8.64
C LEU A 234 4.01 -0.47 -9.52
N LYS A 235 5.35 -0.52 -9.43
CA LYS A 235 6.22 0.25 -10.32
C LYS A 235 5.97 -0.09 -11.79
N ASP A 236 5.81 -1.38 -12.11
CA ASP A 236 5.48 -1.85 -13.46
C ASP A 236 4.07 -1.41 -13.90
N ASN A 237 3.16 -1.15 -12.96
CA ASN A 237 1.78 -0.71 -13.17
C ASN A 237 1.55 0.76 -12.79
N ARG A 238 2.51 1.64 -13.12
CA ARG A 238 2.58 3.05 -12.69
C ARG A 238 1.26 3.83 -12.71
N ARG A 239 0.46 3.72 -13.79
CA ARG A 239 -0.81 4.44 -13.89
C ARG A 239 -1.80 4.03 -12.80
N PHE A 240 -1.89 2.73 -12.52
CA PHE A 240 -2.72 2.20 -11.44
C PHE A 240 -2.19 2.64 -10.07
N THR A 241 -0.88 2.53 -9.86
CA THR A 241 -0.23 2.93 -8.62
C THR A 241 -0.46 4.39 -8.30
N PHE A 242 -0.40 5.26 -9.31
CA PHE A 242 -0.65 6.67 -9.09
C PHE A 242 -2.07 6.97 -8.63
N PHE A 243 -3.07 6.29 -9.20
CA PHE A 243 -4.44 6.37 -8.69
C PHE A 243 -4.53 5.88 -7.24
N LEU A 244 -3.93 4.73 -6.94
CA LEU A 244 -3.91 4.19 -5.58
C LEU A 244 -3.27 5.18 -4.58
N LEU A 245 -2.18 5.85 -4.96
CA LEU A 245 -1.51 6.84 -4.12
C LEU A 245 -2.33 8.13 -3.95
N ARG A 246 -3.13 8.55 -4.93
CA ARG A 246 -4.01 9.73 -4.79
C ARG A 246 -5.15 9.45 -3.80
N GLU A 247 -5.69 8.24 -3.86
CA GLU A 247 -6.75 7.80 -2.96
C GLU A 247 -6.23 7.51 -1.54
N ASN A 248 -5.02 6.96 -1.42
CA ASN A 248 -4.34 6.76 -0.13
C ASN A 248 -2.87 7.21 -0.16
N PRO A 249 -2.61 8.51 0.06
CA PRO A 249 -1.26 9.09 0.01
C PRO A 249 -0.28 8.48 1.03
N THR A 250 -0.78 7.93 2.14
CA THR A 250 0.05 7.34 3.20
C THR A 250 0.87 6.15 2.71
N LEU A 251 0.44 5.49 1.62
CA LEU A 251 1.13 4.35 1.04
C LEU A 251 2.48 4.71 0.41
N VAL A 252 2.73 6.00 0.11
CA VAL A 252 4.00 6.43 -0.50
C VAL A 252 5.21 6.11 0.38
N LYS A 253 5.03 6.00 1.71
CA LYS A 253 6.09 5.62 2.66
C LYS A 253 6.71 4.25 2.36
N TYR A 254 5.96 3.33 1.75
CA TYR A 254 6.48 2.01 1.41
C TYR A 254 7.51 2.06 0.27
N PHE A 255 7.56 3.16 -0.49
CA PHE A 255 8.52 3.36 -1.59
C PHE A 255 9.84 4.02 -1.15
N HIS A 256 10.16 4.05 0.16
CA HIS A 256 11.37 4.69 0.69
C HIS A 256 12.70 4.14 0.13
N LYS A 257 12.73 2.89 -0.35
CA LYS A 257 13.91 2.29 -1.02
C LYS A 257 13.92 2.51 -2.54
N GLU A 258 13.00 3.30 -3.08
CA GLU A 258 12.76 3.44 -4.52
C GLU A 258 12.96 4.88 -5.02
N PRO A 259 14.16 5.48 -4.88
CA PRO A 259 14.39 6.90 -5.18
C PRO A 259 14.12 7.27 -6.65
N GLU A 260 14.40 6.37 -7.59
CA GLU A 260 14.11 6.59 -9.02
C GLU A 260 12.61 6.66 -9.30
N PHE A 261 11.83 5.78 -8.68
CA PHE A 261 10.37 5.80 -8.79
C PHE A 261 9.79 7.06 -8.17
N LEU A 262 10.24 7.43 -6.96
CA LEU A 262 9.81 8.67 -6.30
C LEU A 262 10.14 9.89 -7.16
N ARG A 263 11.33 9.94 -7.77
CA ARG A 263 11.71 11.03 -8.68
C ARG A 263 10.83 11.08 -9.93
N LEU A 264 10.54 9.93 -10.54
CA LEU A 264 9.64 9.86 -11.69
C LEU A 264 8.22 10.29 -11.33
N LEU A 265 7.74 9.92 -10.13
CA LEU A 265 6.41 10.27 -9.63
C LEU A 265 6.24 11.79 -9.61
N TRP A 266 7.09 12.50 -8.88
CA TRP A 266 6.92 13.95 -8.75
C TRP A 266 7.36 14.74 -9.97
N LYS A 267 8.26 14.23 -10.83
CA LYS A 267 8.68 14.96 -12.05
C LYS A 267 7.70 14.86 -13.23
N LYS A 268 6.94 13.76 -13.31
CA LYS A 268 6.16 13.44 -14.52
C LYS A 268 4.67 13.26 -14.26
N ASP A 269 4.26 12.85 -13.06
CA ASP A 269 2.85 12.50 -12.79
C ASP A 269 2.08 13.59 -12.04
N PHE A 270 2.76 14.40 -11.23
CA PHE A 270 2.12 15.48 -10.49
C PHE A 270 1.56 16.55 -11.44
N SER A 271 0.25 16.78 -11.34
CA SER A 271 -0.47 17.68 -12.25
C SER A 271 -1.79 18.21 -11.70
N ILE A 272 -2.32 17.69 -10.58
CA ILE A 272 -3.62 18.11 -10.03
C ILE A 272 -3.51 18.42 -8.53
N PRO A 273 -4.42 19.24 -7.96
CA PRO A 273 -4.34 19.64 -6.55
C PRO A 273 -4.21 18.48 -5.55
N ALA A 274 -4.85 17.33 -5.81
CA ALA A 274 -4.74 16.15 -4.95
C ALA A 274 -3.31 15.62 -4.79
N ASP A 275 -2.41 15.90 -5.74
CA ASP A 275 -1.00 15.48 -5.70
C ASP A 275 -0.22 16.15 -4.56
N TYR A 276 -0.69 17.31 -4.07
CA TYR A 276 -0.11 17.94 -2.88
C TYR A 276 -0.13 17.02 -1.66
N LYS A 277 -1.14 16.16 -1.51
CA LYS A 277 -1.19 15.23 -0.37
C LYS A 277 -0.09 14.17 -0.44
N ILE A 278 0.20 13.68 -1.65
CA ILE A 278 1.31 12.74 -1.88
C ILE A 278 2.64 13.46 -1.61
N PHE A 279 2.81 14.65 -2.17
CA PHE A 279 3.97 15.52 -1.94
C PHE A 279 4.24 15.76 -0.44
N ILE A 280 3.22 16.16 0.33
CA ILE A 280 3.34 16.38 1.79
C ILE A 280 3.76 15.08 2.49
N MET A 281 3.14 13.95 2.13
CA MET A 281 3.48 12.67 2.72
C MET A 281 4.92 12.23 2.38
N MET A 282 5.42 12.55 1.19
CA MET A 282 6.81 12.31 0.80
C MET A 282 7.79 13.12 1.65
N ILE A 283 7.48 14.39 1.92
CA ILE A 283 8.28 15.25 2.79
C ILE A 283 8.24 14.77 4.23
N GLN A 284 7.03 14.50 4.75
CA GLN A 284 6.81 14.08 6.13
C GLN A 284 7.58 12.79 6.45
N ASN A 285 7.68 11.87 5.49
CA ASN A 285 8.42 10.61 5.65
C ASN A 285 9.89 10.72 5.21
N ASN A 286 10.42 11.92 4.96
CA ASN A 286 11.78 12.17 4.50
C ASN A 286 12.20 11.34 3.27
N LEU A 287 11.27 11.14 2.33
CA LEU A 287 11.49 10.33 1.12
C LEU A 287 12.28 11.06 0.04
N ILE A 288 12.53 12.36 0.22
CA ILE A 288 13.24 13.21 -0.73
C ILE A 288 14.51 13.73 -0.05
N PRO A 289 15.70 13.53 -0.66
CA PRO A 289 16.95 14.08 -0.13
C PRO A 289 16.87 15.61 0.01
N GLU A 290 17.46 16.16 1.08
CA GLU A 290 17.40 17.61 1.37
C GLU A 290 17.85 18.48 0.20
N GLY A 291 18.93 18.08 -0.49
CA GLY A 291 19.44 18.79 -1.67
C GLY A 291 18.52 18.80 -2.88
N GLN A 292 17.41 18.05 -2.88
CA GLN A 292 16.39 18.02 -3.93
C GLN A 292 15.10 18.74 -3.54
N LEU A 293 14.96 19.22 -2.29
CA LEU A 293 13.71 19.83 -1.81
C LEU A 293 13.34 21.10 -2.59
N GLU A 294 14.29 22.00 -2.81
CA GLU A 294 14.05 23.23 -3.59
C GLU A 294 13.59 22.91 -5.04
N GLU A 295 14.22 21.90 -5.66
CA GLU A 295 13.84 21.44 -7.00
C GLU A 295 12.41 20.89 -7.03
N LEU A 296 12.02 20.15 -5.99
CA LEU A 296 10.68 19.60 -5.82
C LEU A 296 9.65 20.71 -5.58
N PHE A 297 9.93 21.67 -4.70
CA PHE A 297 9.01 22.78 -4.41
C PHE A 297 8.74 23.60 -5.66
N LEU A 298 9.80 23.96 -6.38
CA LEU A 298 9.69 24.67 -7.65
C LEU A 298 8.88 23.86 -8.68
N HIS A 299 9.03 22.54 -8.70
CA HIS A 299 8.19 21.70 -9.55
C HIS A 299 6.72 21.83 -9.16
N MET A 300 6.37 21.70 -7.87
CA MET A 300 4.99 21.85 -7.39
C MET A 300 4.37 23.18 -7.80
N PHE A 301 5.08 24.30 -7.61
CA PHE A 301 4.58 25.63 -7.99
C PHE A 301 4.32 25.75 -9.50
N ASN A 302 5.11 25.04 -10.31
CA ASN A 302 5.05 25.15 -11.77
C ASN A 302 4.04 24.18 -12.41
N THR A 303 3.64 23.11 -11.73
CA THR A 303 2.85 22.03 -12.35
C THR A 303 1.57 21.68 -11.61
N VAL A 304 1.42 22.08 -10.35
CA VAL A 304 0.27 21.67 -9.52
C VAL A 304 -0.48 22.90 -9.00
N PRO A 305 -1.75 23.11 -9.40
CA PRO A 305 -2.55 24.21 -8.89
C PRO A 305 -2.73 24.15 -7.37
N SER A 306 -2.62 25.30 -6.72
CA SER A 306 -2.55 25.46 -5.26
C SER A 306 -3.90 25.38 -4.52
N HIS A 307 -4.96 24.87 -5.16
CA HIS A 307 -6.32 24.95 -4.62
C HIS A 307 -6.53 24.31 -3.24
N ILE A 308 -5.66 23.39 -2.82
CA ILE A 308 -5.68 22.78 -1.48
C ILE A 308 -5.35 23.77 -0.35
N PHE A 309 -4.77 24.93 -0.66
CA PHE A 309 -4.50 26.01 0.29
C PHE A 309 -5.66 27.02 0.42
N GLY A 310 -6.68 26.92 -0.43
CA GLY A 310 -7.80 27.86 -0.47
C GLY A 310 -9.04 27.39 0.30
N GLU A 311 -10.12 28.17 0.16
CA GLU A 311 -11.41 27.94 0.84
C GLU A 311 -12.40 27.08 0.04
N SER A 312 -11.96 26.47 -1.07
CA SER A 312 -12.83 25.69 -1.95
C SER A 312 -13.37 24.43 -1.26
N PRO A 313 -14.70 24.19 -1.25
CA PRO A 313 -15.28 22.99 -0.64
C PRO A 313 -15.04 21.71 -1.47
N PHE A 314 -14.49 21.84 -2.68
CA PHE A 314 -14.26 20.72 -3.60
C PHE A 314 -12.93 20.00 -3.36
N PHE A 315 -12.05 20.54 -2.52
CA PHE A 315 -10.75 19.97 -2.23
C PHE A 315 -10.58 19.79 -0.73
N ASP A 316 -10.06 18.63 -0.34
CA ASP A 316 -9.68 18.42 1.05
C ASP A 316 -8.50 19.34 1.39
N LYS A 317 -8.72 20.19 2.40
CA LYS A 317 -7.71 21.12 2.89
C LYS A 317 -6.57 20.39 3.59
N ILE A 318 -5.42 21.03 3.61
CA ILE A 318 -4.30 20.61 4.45
C ILE A 318 -4.55 21.00 5.91
N ASP A 319 -4.17 20.11 6.82
CA ASP A 319 -4.30 20.35 8.26
C ASP A 319 -3.12 21.18 8.82
N GLU A 320 -3.24 21.62 10.07
CA GLU A 320 -2.22 22.45 10.74
C GLU A 320 -0.88 21.74 10.93
N VAL A 321 -0.88 20.42 11.10
CA VAL A 321 0.35 19.63 11.24
C VAL A 321 1.10 19.61 9.91
N GLN A 322 0.38 19.42 8.81
CA GLN A 322 0.94 19.46 7.46
C GLN A 322 1.51 20.83 7.12
N LYS A 323 0.80 21.92 7.48
CA LYS A 323 1.31 23.29 7.32
C LYS A 323 2.61 23.52 8.10
N LEU A 324 2.68 23.03 9.34
CA LEU A 324 3.89 23.15 10.16
C LEU A 324 5.08 22.41 9.53
N ILE A 325 4.86 21.20 9.01
CA ILE A 325 5.89 20.42 8.30
C ILE A 325 6.39 21.18 7.07
N LEU A 326 5.50 21.75 6.26
CA LEU A 326 5.89 22.55 5.10
C LEU A 326 6.72 23.78 5.49
N LYS A 327 6.35 24.45 6.58
CA LYS A 327 7.10 25.58 7.14
C LYS A 327 8.50 25.16 7.58
N GLU A 328 8.62 24.10 8.37
CA GLU A 328 9.91 23.58 8.85
C GLU A 328 10.85 23.21 7.70
N LYS A 329 10.29 22.69 6.60
CA LYS A 329 11.06 22.25 5.44
C LYS A 329 11.36 23.39 4.44
N GLY A 330 11.00 24.63 4.75
CA GLY A 330 11.30 25.80 3.93
C GLY A 330 10.44 25.94 2.68
N PHE A 331 9.29 25.26 2.59
CA PHE A 331 8.39 25.33 1.43
C PHE A 331 7.88 26.76 1.20
N PHE A 332 7.44 27.43 2.27
CA PHE A 332 6.94 28.81 2.19
C PHE A 332 8.06 29.82 1.92
N ASP A 333 9.28 29.57 2.40
CA ASP A 333 10.44 30.42 2.10
C ASP A 333 10.83 30.33 0.61
N SER A 334 10.77 29.12 0.05
CA SER A 334 10.96 28.90 -1.39
C SER A 334 9.84 29.60 -2.18
N PHE A 335 8.58 29.43 -1.77
CA PHE A 335 7.46 30.13 -2.40
C PHE A 335 7.64 31.65 -2.36
N TYR A 336 8.06 32.22 -1.22
CA TYR A 336 8.31 33.66 -1.10
C TYR A 336 9.36 34.16 -2.10
N LYS A 337 10.48 33.43 -2.24
CA LYS A 337 11.56 33.76 -3.18
C LYS A 337 11.08 33.75 -4.63
N HIS A 338 10.25 32.79 -5.01
CA HIS A 338 9.76 32.68 -6.40
C HIS A 338 8.59 33.64 -6.66
N ALA A 339 7.56 33.60 -5.81
CA ALA A 339 6.35 34.41 -5.95
C ALA A 339 6.66 35.91 -5.92
N PHE A 340 7.38 36.38 -4.89
CA PHE A 340 7.49 37.80 -4.59
C PHE A 340 8.85 38.39 -4.95
N VAL A 341 9.96 37.73 -4.58
CA VAL A 341 11.31 38.26 -4.88
C VAL A 341 11.60 38.17 -6.38
N SER A 342 11.40 37.00 -6.98
CA SER A 342 11.59 36.76 -8.42
C SER A 342 10.40 37.24 -9.26
N ARG A 343 9.29 37.58 -8.60
CA ARG A 343 8.06 38.12 -9.21
C ARG A 343 7.40 37.17 -10.22
N GLU A 344 7.45 35.86 -10.00
CA GLU A 344 6.79 34.88 -10.89
C GLU A 344 5.28 35.13 -11.03
N ILE A 345 4.61 35.61 -9.98
CA ILE A 345 3.19 36.02 -10.04
C ILE A 345 2.92 37.10 -11.10
N ARG A 346 3.92 37.93 -11.42
CA ARG A 346 3.83 38.96 -12.46
C ARG A 346 4.27 38.42 -13.81
N LEU A 347 5.41 37.74 -13.83
CA LEU A 347 6.11 37.37 -15.05
C LEU A 347 5.43 36.23 -15.80
N ASN A 348 4.68 35.37 -15.09
CA ASN A 348 4.00 34.22 -15.66
C ASN A 348 2.51 34.22 -15.31
N PHE A 349 1.69 34.52 -16.33
CA PHE A 349 0.23 34.61 -16.19
C PHE A 349 -0.42 33.34 -15.63
N ASN A 350 -0.01 32.16 -16.11
CA ASN A 350 -0.57 30.90 -15.63
C ASN A 350 -0.09 30.61 -14.21
N TRP A 351 1.20 30.81 -13.95
CA TRP A 351 1.76 30.61 -12.61
C TRP A 351 1.03 31.42 -11.54
N GLY A 352 0.79 32.72 -11.80
CA GLY A 352 0.04 33.58 -10.88
C GLY A 352 -1.40 33.10 -10.65
N ASN A 353 -2.08 32.59 -11.68
CA ASN A 353 -3.43 32.07 -11.55
C ASN A 353 -3.48 30.72 -10.81
N ASP A 354 -2.56 29.81 -11.12
CA ASP A 354 -2.50 28.46 -10.54
C ASP A 354 -2.06 28.49 -9.07
N ASN A 355 -1.24 29.46 -8.69
CA ASN A 355 -0.73 29.65 -7.32
C ASN A 355 -1.53 30.67 -6.49
N LYS A 356 -2.68 31.16 -6.99
CA LYS A 356 -3.44 32.23 -6.31
C LYS A 356 -3.81 31.90 -4.87
N ASP A 357 -4.19 30.64 -4.59
CA ASP A 357 -4.66 30.26 -3.26
C ASP A 357 -3.49 30.18 -2.28
N LEU A 358 -2.31 29.76 -2.75
CA LEU A 358 -1.07 29.81 -1.96
C LEU A 358 -0.60 31.26 -1.73
N VAL A 359 -0.80 32.17 -2.69
CA VAL A 359 -0.58 33.62 -2.47
C VAL A 359 -1.47 34.14 -1.35
N LEU A 360 -2.78 33.88 -1.41
CA LEU A 360 -3.72 34.34 -0.38
C LEU A 360 -3.42 33.74 0.98
N TYR A 361 -3.13 32.44 1.03
CA TYR A 361 -2.69 31.76 2.24
C TYR A 361 -1.45 32.44 2.83
N TYR A 362 -0.47 32.82 1.99
CA TYR A 362 0.72 33.52 2.45
C TYR A 362 0.39 34.88 3.10
N LEU A 363 -0.50 35.66 2.49
CA LEU A 363 -0.90 36.98 3.01
C LEU A 363 -1.65 36.90 4.35
N GLU A 364 -2.39 35.82 4.57
CA GLU A 364 -3.12 35.61 5.82
C GLU A 364 -2.19 35.14 6.97
N ASN A 365 -1.13 34.38 6.65
CA ASN A 365 -0.34 33.66 7.64
C ASN A 365 1.07 34.24 7.88
N PHE A 366 1.53 35.16 7.03
CA PHE A 366 2.87 35.77 7.11
C PHE A 366 2.78 37.29 7.09
N GLU A 367 3.84 37.94 7.60
CA GLU A 367 3.91 39.40 7.65
C GLU A 367 4.05 40.00 6.25
N LEU A 368 3.19 40.97 5.94
CA LEU A 368 3.30 41.77 4.71
C LEU A 368 4.51 42.69 4.81
N ASN A 369 5.23 42.82 3.70
CA ASN A 369 6.37 43.72 3.58
C ASN A 369 6.39 44.37 2.17
N GLU A 370 7.32 45.30 1.99
CA GLU A 370 7.52 46.04 0.73
C GLU A 370 7.71 45.13 -0.49
N THR A 371 8.43 44.00 -0.33
CA THR A 371 8.69 43.07 -1.44
C THR A 371 7.39 42.40 -1.91
N ILE A 372 6.55 41.98 -0.97
CA ILE A 372 5.25 41.35 -1.26
C ILE A 372 4.33 42.37 -1.94
N VAL A 373 4.19 43.57 -1.36
CA VAL A 373 3.31 44.62 -1.88
C VAL A 373 3.72 45.05 -3.29
N ASN A 374 5.00 45.30 -3.53
CA ASN A 374 5.49 45.66 -4.86
C ASN A 374 5.27 44.55 -5.89
N ALA A 375 5.49 43.28 -5.50
CA ALA A 375 5.23 42.14 -6.39
C ALA A 375 3.74 42.02 -6.74
N LEU A 376 2.83 42.17 -5.78
CA LEU A 376 1.38 42.14 -6.01
C LEU A 376 0.92 43.30 -6.90
N ASN A 377 1.34 44.53 -6.59
CA ASN A 377 0.98 45.73 -7.36
C ASN A 377 1.46 45.59 -8.81
N SER A 378 2.70 45.16 -9.00
CA SER A 378 3.27 44.98 -10.33
C SER A 378 2.61 43.85 -11.13
N ALA A 379 2.09 42.80 -10.47
CA ALA A 379 1.32 41.74 -11.12
C ALA A 379 -0.08 42.20 -11.53
N ILE A 380 -0.74 42.99 -10.69
CA ILE A 380 -2.14 43.41 -10.88
C ILE A 380 -2.26 44.58 -11.86
N ASN A 381 -1.29 45.50 -11.84
CA ASN A 381 -1.21 46.63 -12.78
C ASN A 381 -0.55 46.25 -14.11
N ALA A 382 -0.17 44.99 -14.31
CA ALA A 382 0.36 44.53 -15.59
C ALA A 382 -0.69 44.71 -16.71
N GLN A 383 -0.22 44.89 -17.96
CA GLN A 383 -1.10 44.97 -19.12
C GLN A 383 -2.02 43.74 -19.26
N TYR A 384 -1.51 42.56 -18.87
CA TYR A 384 -2.23 41.30 -18.85
C TYR A 384 -2.07 40.64 -17.46
N PRO A 385 -2.83 41.10 -16.46
CA PRO A 385 -2.66 40.61 -15.10
C PRO A 385 -3.24 39.20 -14.97
N PRO A 386 -2.67 38.31 -14.12
CA PRO A 386 -3.26 37.02 -13.81
C PRO A 386 -4.67 37.21 -13.24
N ARG A 387 -5.68 36.94 -14.07
CA ARG A 387 -7.07 37.35 -13.82
C ARG A 387 -7.63 36.72 -12.54
N HIS A 388 -7.37 35.43 -12.34
CA HIS A 388 -7.88 34.71 -11.18
C HIS A 388 -7.20 35.18 -9.89
N LEU A 389 -5.91 35.51 -9.93
CA LEU A 389 -5.23 36.10 -8.78
C LEU A 389 -5.80 37.47 -8.44
N ARG A 390 -5.97 38.34 -9.44
CA ARG A 390 -6.53 39.69 -9.25
C ARG A 390 -7.92 39.65 -8.63
N GLU A 391 -8.79 38.80 -9.16
CA GLU A 391 -10.16 38.63 -8.64
C GLU A 391 -10.15 38.05 -7.22
N ALA A 392 -9.34 37.01 -6.99
CA ALA A 392 -9.23 36.39 -5.67
C ALA A 392 -8.68 37.37 -4.62
N LEU A 393 -7.69 38.20 -4.97
CA LEU A 393 -7.14 39.22 -4.06
C LEU A 393 -8.17 40.31 -3.74
N LYS A 394 -8.95 40.75 -4.72
CA LYS A 394 -10.04 41.72 -4.49
C LYS A 394 -11.06 41.17 -3.48
N SER A 395 -11.52 39.93 -3.69
CA SER A 395 -12.44 39.27 -2.77
C SER A 395 -11.83 39.01 -1.39
N PHE A 396 -10.54 38.68 -1.34
CA PHE A 396 -9.81 38.49 -0.08
C PHE A 396 -9.78 39.78 0.75
N TYR A 397 -9.41 40.91 0.15
CA TYR A 397 -9.34 42.18 0.87
C TYR A 397 -10.70 42.72 1.30
N GLN A 398 -11.77 42.48 0.54
CA GLN A 398 -13.15 42.79 0.98
C GLN A 398 -13.49 42.16 2.34
N SER A 399 -12.94 40.98 2.62
CA SER A 399 -13.16 40.25 3.87
C SER A 399 -12.07 40.47 4.92
N ASN A 400 -10.97 41.14 4.57
CA ASN A 400 -9.77 41.29 5.41
C ASN A 400 -9.29 42.74 5.46
N LYS A 401 -10.10 43.62 6.05
CA LYS A 401 -9.85 45.07 6.11
C LYS A 401 -8.48 45.44 6.68
N SER A 402 -8.06 44.80 7.77
CA SER A 402 -6.77 45.10 8.41
C SER A 402 -5.56 44.81 7.50
N LEU A 403 -5.62 43.74 6.70
CA LEU A 403 -4.56 43.42 5.73
C LEU A 403 -4.59 44.37 4.53
N TRP A 404 -5.77 44.84 4.13
CA TRP A 404 -5.89 45.88 3.11
C TRP A 404 -5.32 47.21 3.58
N GLU A 405 -5.61 47.63 4.82
CA GLU A 405 -5.05 48.86 5.43
C GLU A 405 -3.53 48.77 5.49
N LYS A 406 -2.97 47.65 5.96
CA LYS A 406 -1.50 47.42 5.96
C LYS A 406 -0.88 47.48 4.56
N HIS A 407 -1.55 46.90 3.56
CA HIS A 407 -1.07 46.99 2.18
C HIS A 407 -1.01 48.45 1.74
N LYS A 408 -2.08 49.21 2.00
CA LYS A 408 -2.15 50.64 1.67
C LYS A 408 -1.06 51.45 2.37
N ASP A 409 -0.84 51.23 3.66
CA ASP A 409 0.20 51.92 4.44
C ASP A 409 1.59 51.67 3.82
N ILE A 410 1.90 50.43 3.42
CA ILE A 410 3.16 50.09 2.74
C ILE A 410 3.25 50.77 1.36
N CYS A 411 2.16 50.89 0.60
CA CYS A 411 2.15 51.65 -0.66
C CYS A 411 2.48 53.12 -0.43
N ASP A 412 1.88 53.74 0.60
CA ASP A 412 2.09 55.14 0.95
C ASP A 412 3.55 55.38 1.39
N GLU A 413 4.15 54.45 2.15
CA GLU A 413 5.57 54.47 2.54
C GLU A 413 6.52 54.34 1.33
N LEU A 414 6.16 53.51 0.34
CA LEU A 414 6.93 53.33 -0.89
C LEU A 414 6.74 54.47 -1.91
N GLY A 415 5.77 55.36 -1.70
CA GLY A 415 5.36 56.35 -2.69
C GLY A 415 4.74 55.74 -3.95
N GLU A 416 4.20 54.52 -3.84
CA GLU A 416 3.51 53.81 -4.93
C GLU A 416 1.99 54.01 -4.82
N THR A 417 1.30 54.10 -5.95
CA THR A 417 -0.16 54.12 -5.97
C THR A 417 -0.71 52.69 -5.94
N MET A 418 -1.58 52.41 -4.95
CA MET A 418 -2.31 51.15 -4.90
C MET A 418 -3.14 50.94 -6.19
N PRO A 419 -3.19 49.71 -6.75
CA PRO A 419 -3.97 49.40 -7.94
C PRO A 419 -5.44 49.83 -7.83
N ASP A 420 -5.98 50.46 -8.88
CA ASP A 420 -7.36 50.98 -8.92
C ASP A 420 -8.40 49.91 -8.53
N CYS A 421 -8.21 48.67 -8.99
CA CYS A 421 -9.13 47.58 -8.68
C CYS A 421 -9.17 47.20 -7.19
N LEU A 422 -8.19 47.62 -6.40
CA LEU A 422 -8.10 47.42 -4.95
C LEU A 422 -8.47 48.67 -4.16
N THR A 423 -8.37 49.88 -4.73
CA THR A 423 -8.79 51.13 -4.07
C THR A 423 -10.32 51.29 -4.06
N GLU A 424 -11.02 50.70 -5.03
CA GLU A 424 -12.48 50.67 -5.12
C GLU A 424 -13.16 49.67 -4.16
N ILE A 425 -12.43 49.09 -3.21
CA ILE A 425 -12.99 48.11 -2.27
C ILE A 425 -13.85 48.84 -1.22
N SER A 426 -15.16 48.60 -1.25
CA SER A 426 -16.09 49.02 -0.20
C SER A 426 -16.07 48.04 0.97
N PHE A 427 -15.94 48.55 2.18
CA PHE A 427 -16.12 47.79 3.41
C PHE A 427 -17.51 48.05 3.94
N ASP A 428 -18.40 47.06 3.86
CA ASP A 428 -19.70 47.18 4.51
C ASP A 428 -19.48 47.27 6.03
N SER A 429 -19.91 48.37 6.62
CA SER A 429 -19.96 48.54 8.08
C SER A 429 -20.99 47.56 8.64
N LYS A 430 -20.52 46.44 9.22
CA LYS A 430 -21.33 45.63 10.13
C LYS A 430 -21.33 46.22 11.53
#